data_AF-A0A938UAM7-F1
#
_entry.id   AF-A0A938UAM7-F1
#
_cell.length_a   1.000
_cell.length_b   1.000
_cell.length_c   1.000
_cell.angle_alpha   90.00
_cell.angle_beta   90.00
_cell.angle_gamma   90.00
#
_symmetry.space_group_name_H-M   'P 1'
#
loop_
_entity.id
_entity.type
_entity.pdbx_description
1 polymer ?
#
loop_
_entity_poly.entity_id
_entity_poly.type
_entity_poly.pdbx_seq_one_letter_code
_entity_poly.pdbx_strand_id
1 'polypeptide(L)' 'MEEKVEVRCRSCHQRFKVPSGQELTECPNCSQKWRLKWFDETTATILAPESWVEFQAKMKGVKK' A
#
# COMPACT_ATOMS: atom_id res chain seq x y z
N MET A 1 7.25 11.64 -17.93
CA MET A 1 7.75 10.31 -17.52
C MET A 1 6.91 9.91 -16.32
N GLU A 2 6.21 8.77 -16.35
CA GLU A 2 5.48 8.30 -15.16
C GLU A 2 6.50 7.74 -14.18
N GLU A 3 6.85 8.52 -13.16
CA GLU A 3 7.71 8.04 -12.08
C GLU A 3 6.93 7.04 -11.23
N LYS A 4 7.42 5.81 -11.21
CA LYS A 4 6.82 4.72 -10.45
C LYS A 4 7.67 4.49 -9.20
N VAL A 5 7.09 4.78 -8.04
CA VAL A 5 7.75 4.58 -6.74
C VAL A 5 7.55 3.15 -6.28
N GLU A 6 8.60 2.53 -5.74
CA GLU A 6 8.49 1.20 -5.14
C GLU A 6 8.07 1.34 -3.67
N VAL A 7 6.91 0.80 -3.33
CA VAL A 7 6.40 0.76 -1.95
C VAL A 7 6.27 -0.68 -1.48
N ARG A 8 6.51 -0.90 -0.18
CA ARG A 8 6.41 -2.22 0.44
C ARG A 8 5.09 -2.38 1.17
N CYS A 9 4.27 -3.33 0.76
CA CYS A 9 3.02 -3.66 1.44
C CYS A 9 3.28 -4.09 2.89
N ARG A 10 2.55 -3.53 3.86
CA ARG A 10 2.69 -3.90 5.27
C ARG A 10 1.91 -5.16 5.66
N SER A 11 1.04 -5.66 4.79
CA SER A 11 0.26 -6.89 5.02
C SER A 11 0.97 -8.13 4.50
N CYS A 12 1.42 -8.13 3.23
CA CYS A 12 2.08 -9.30 2.61
C CYS A 12 3.60 -9.14 2.46
N HIS A 13 4.16 -8.00 2.87
CA HIS A 13 5.59 -7.67 2.79
C HIS A 13 6.22 -7.63 1.40
N GLN A 14 5.44 -7.84 0.33
CA GLN A 14 5.88 -7.69 -1.06
C GLN A 14 5.95 -6.23 -1.48
N ARG A 15 6.92 -5.95 -2.36
CA ARG A 15 7.14 -4.63 -2.94
C ARG A 15 6.38 -4.55 -4.27
N PHE A 16 5.79 -3.39 -4.53
CA PHE A 16 5.05 -3.13 -5.76
C PHE A 16 5.26 -1.68 -6.19
N LYS A 17 5.12 -1.45 -7.49
CA LYS A 17 5.35 -0.14 -8.10
C LYS A 17 4.03 0.62 -8.17
N VAL A 18 4.02 1.84 -7.65
CA VAL A 18 2.86 2.73 -7.63
C VAL A 18 3.17 4.00 -8.41
N PRO A 19 2.24 4.49 -9.24
CA PRO A 19 2.47 5.71 -9.99
C PRO A 19 2.49 6.93 -9.06
N SER A 20 3.31 7.92 -9.42
CA SER A 20 3.47 9.15 -8.65
C SER A 20 2.17 9.95 -8.52
N GLY A 21 1.95 10.51 -7.33
CA GLY A 21 0.77 11.32 -7.03
C GLY A 21 -0.51 10.54 -6.69
N GLN A 22 -0.47 9.20 -6.59
CA GLN A 22 -1.64 8.45 -6.11
C GLN A 22 -1.75 8.45 -4.58
N GLU A 23 -2.82 9.04 -4.05
CA GLU A 23 -3.11 9.01 -2.60
C GLU A 23 -3.54 7.61 -2.10
N LEU A 24 -4.09 6.80 -3.00
CA LEU A 24 -4.61 5.47 -2.72
C LEU A 24 -4.04 4.48 -3.72
N THR A 25 -3.57 3.36 -3.20
CA THR A 25 -3.04 2.27 -4.01
C THR A 25 -3.51 0.92 -3.49
N GLU A 26 -3.70 -0.02 -4.38
CA GLU A 26 -4.03 -1.40 -4.02
C GLU A 26 -2.80 -2.29 -4.24
N CYS A 27 -2.47 -3.10 -3.24
CA CYS A 27 -1.42 -4.09 -3.38
C CYS A 27 -1.91 -5.24 -4.27
N PRO A 28 -1.26 -5.53 -5.43
CA PRO A 28 -1.71 -6.56 -6.36
C PRO A 28 -1.58 -7.99 -5.81
N ASN A 29 -0.81 -8.19 -4.73
CA ASN A 29 -0.56 -9.52 -4.16
C ASN A 29 -1.56 -9.93 -3.09
N CYS A 30 -2.10 -8.97 -2.33
CA CYS A 30 -3.02 -9.26 -1.24
C CYS A 30 -4.32 -8.46 -1.33
N SER A 31 -4.52 -7.70 -2.41
CA SER A 31 -5.64 -6.79 -2.65
C SER A 31 -5.93 -5.92 -1.43
N GLN A 32 -4.86 -5.43 -0.77
CA GLN A 32 -4.98 -4.52 0.36
C GLN A 32 -4.80 -3.11 -0.13
N LYS A 33 -5.78 -2.26 0.16
CA LYS A 33 -5.73 -0.85 -0.15
C LYS A 33 -4.97 -0.09 0.92
N TRP A 34 -4.02 0.72 0.47
CA TRP A 34 -3.13 1.54 1.27
C TRP A 34 -3.29 3.00 0.86
N ARG A 35 -3.34 3.87 1.85
CA ARG A 35 -3.16 5.30 1.68
C ARG A 35 -1.67 5.60 1.65
N LEU A 36 -1.24 6.27 0.60
CA LEU A 36 0.12 6.75 0.44
C LEU A 36 0.19 8.22 0.85
N LYS A 37 1.26 8.57 1.55
CA LYS A 37 1.65 9.95 1.79
C LYS A 37 2.90 10.23 0.96
N TRP A 38 2.75 11.15 0.01
CA TRP A 38 3.84 11.66 -0.81
C TRP A 38 4.56 12.77 -0.06
N PHE A 39 5.88 12.69 0.00
CA PHE A 39 6.74 13.78 0.48
C PHE A 39 7.20 14.63 -0.71
N ASP A 40 7.56 13.96 -1.81
CA ASP A 40 7.98 14.53 -3.08
C ASP A 40 7.47 13.64 -4.22
N GLU A 41 7.59 14.08 -5.47
CA GLU A 41 7.20 13.32 -6.67
C GLU A 41 7.94 11.97 -6.85
N THR A 42 9.07 11.82 -6.17
CA THR A 42 9.93 10.61 -6.19
C THR A 42 9.74 9.70 -4.96
N THR A 43 9.10 10.19 -3.89
CA THR A 43 9.12 9.52 -2.59
C THR A 43 7.73 9.51 -1.94
N ALA A 44 7.21 8.30 -1.77
CA ALA A 44 5.96 8.03 -1.06
C ALA A 44 6.16 6.99 0.04
N THR A 45 5.40 7.13 1.12
CA THR A 45 5.33 6.14 2.19
C THR A 45 3.90 5.65 2.40
N ILE A 46 3.74 4.44 2.91
CA ILE A 46 2.43 3.95 3.37
C ILE A 46 2.07 4.67 4.66
N LEU A 47 0.96 5.41 4.65
CA LEU A 47 0.45 6.10 5.82
C LEU A 47 -0.42 5.18 6.68
N ALA A 48 -1.44 4.60 6.07
CA ALA A 48 -2.47 3.80 6.74
C ALA A 48 -3.20 2.90 5.73
N PRO A 49 -3.85 1.81 6.15
CA PRO A 49 -4.79 1.11 5.28
C PRO A 49 -5.99 2.01 4.97
N GLU A 50 -6.65 1.81 3.82
CA GLU A 50 -7.90 2.52 3.49
C GLU A 50 -8.98 2.22 4.54
N SER A 51 -9.13 0.94 4.88
CA SER A 51 -10.07 0.46 5.89
C SER A 51 -9.35 -0.35 6.96
N TRP A 52 -9.41 0.16 8.19
CA TRP A 52 -8.89 -0.53 9.37
C TRP A 52 -9.62 -1.83 9.66
N VAL A 53 -10.93 -1.86 9.40
CA VAL A 53 -11.77 -3.05 9.64
C VAL A 53 -11.36 -4.19 8.71
N GLU A 54 -11.21 -3.92 7.42
CA GLU A 54 -10.78 -4.94 6.45
C GLU A 54 -9.34 -5.40 6.71
N PHE A 55 -8.46 -4.47 7.06
CA PHE A 55 -7.08 -4.79 7.42
C PHE A 55 -7.02 -5.73 8.64
N GLN A 56 -7.78 -5.43 9.71
CA GLN A 56 -7.86 -6.31 10.87
C GLN A 56 -8.53 -7.65 10.55
N ALA A 57 -9.57 -7.68 9.72
CA ALA A 57 -10.22 -8.91 9.28
C ALA A 57 -9.23 -9.82 8.53
N LYS A 58 -8.44 -9.26 7.60
CA LYS A 58 -7.37 -9.99 6.91
C LYS A 58 -6.28 -10.47 7.86
N MET A 59 -5.81 -9.64 8.79
CA MET A 59 -4.80 -10.06 9.78
C MET A 59 -5.31 -11.16 10.72
N LYS A 60 -6.58 -11.11 11.14
CA LYS A 60 -7.20 -12.18 11.95
C LYS A 60 -7.42 -13.47 11.15
N GLY A 61 -7.60 -13.36 9.84
CA GLY A 61 -7.76 -14.48 8.92
C GLY A 61 -6.47 -15.23 8.59
N VAL A 62 -5.29 -14.63 8.85
CA VAL A 62 -3.99 -15.34 8.80
C VAL A 62 -3.87 -16.22 10.06
N LYS A 63 -4.71 -17.26 10.13
CA LYS A 63 -4.46 -18.38 11.04
C LYS A 63 -3.24 -19.14 10.52
N LYS A 64 -2.20 -19.12 11.34
CA LYS A 64 -0.99 -19.93 11.21
C LYS A 64 -1.30 -21.42 11.28
#